data_AF-A0A2V8XT79-F1
#
_entry.id   AF-A0A2V8XT79-F1
#
_cell.length_a   1.000
_cell.length_b   1.000
_cell.length_c   1.000
_cell.angle_alpha   90.00
_cell.angle_beta   90.00
_cell.angle_gamma   90.00
#
_symmetry.space_group_name_H-M   'P 1'
#
loop_
_entity.id
_entity.type
_entity.pdbx_description
1 polymer ?
#
loop_
_entity_poly.entity_id
_entity_poly.type
_entity_poly.pdbx_seq_one_letter_code
_entity_poly.pdbx_strand_id
1 'polypeptide(L)'
;MRKTNDATGVAARSRWPQMMPRMSYEKIAGGLASEMAERIRATEQREFCAPFELVIVGSQGAVVFECEVGKDWKVRRQGPAHMVRRSHFPATALLTDRSLVTRTFQIERATC
;
A
#
# COMPACT_ATOMS: atom_id res chain seq x y z
N MET A 1 -46.38 15.06 -4.02
CA MET A 1 -45.52 14.31 -3.08
C MET A 1 -44.21 13.97 -3.78
N ARG A 2 -43.07 14.37 -3.21
CA ARG A 2 -41.73 13.96 -3.65
C ARG A 2 -41.48 12.52 -3.21
N LYS A 3 -40.82 11.72 -4.05
CA LYS A 3 -39.66 10.91 -3.65
C LYS A 3 -38.88 10.45 -4.89
N THR A 4 -37.74 11.10 -5.06
CA THR A 4 -36.52 10.61 -5.71
C THR A 4 -36.14 9.23 -5.18
N ASN A 5 -35.47 8.43 -6.01
CA ASN A 5 -34.20 7.78 -5.66
C ASN A 5 -33.59 7.19 -6.93
N ASP A 6 -32.71 8.00 -7.49
CA ASP A 6 -31.74 7.63 -8.52
C ASP A 6 -30.46 7.09 -7.85
N ALA A 7 -29.68 6.35 -8.62
CA ALA A 7 -28.33 5.86 -8.31
C ALA A 7 -28.19 4.77 -7.23
N THR A 8 -28.28 3.50 -7.65
CA THR A 8 -27.52 2.42 -6.98
C THR A 8 -26.21 2.24 -7.73
N GLY A 9 -25.16 2.85 -7.17
CA GLY A 9 -23.81 2.85 -7.72
C GLY A 9 -23.28 1.45 -7.99
N VAL A 10 -22.62 1.33 -9.13
CA VAL A 10 -21.82 0.18 -9.55
C VAL A 10 -20.78 -0.10 -8.47
N ALA A 11 -21.04 -1.10 -7.63
CA ALA A 11 -20.03 -1.66 -6.75
C ALA A 11 -18.97 -2.31 -7.65
N ALA A 12 -17.89 -1.57 -7.92
CA ALA A 12 -16.65 -2.11 -8.44
C ALA A 12 -16.11 -3.08 -7.39
N ARG A 13 -16.57 -4.33 -7.47
CA ARG A 13 -16.14 -5.44 -6.63
C ARG A 13 -14.66 -5.68 -6.95
N SER A 14 -13.78 -5.03 -6.19
CA SER A 14 -12.38 -5.42 -6.09
C SER A 14 -12.33 -6.83 -5.50
N ARG A 15 -12.44 -7.80 -6.40
CA ARG A 15 -12.49 -9.24 -6.12
C ARG A 15 -11.08 -9.69 -5.80
N TRP A 16 -10.60 -9.35 -4.61
CA TRP A 16 -9.34 -9.90 -4.08
C TRP A 16 -9.52 -11.41 -3.92
N PRO A 17 -8.74 -12.26 -4.63
CA PRO A 17 -8.92 -13.71 -4.55
C PRO A 17 -8.59 -14.22 -3.15
N GLN A 18 -9.50 -14.99 -2.57
CA GLN A 18 -9.37 -15.62 -1.25
C GLN A 18 -8.22 -16.64 -1.13
N MET A 19 -7.52 -16.93 -2.22
CA MET A 19 -6.25 -17.66 -2.24
C MET A 19 -5.17 -16.69 -2.70
N MET A 20 -4.44 -16.09 -1.76
CA MET A 20 -3.12 -15.57 -2.11
C MET A 20 -2.24 -16.81 -2.24
N PRO A 21 -1.83 -17.24 -3.46
CA PRO A 21 -0.60 -18.03 -3.59
C PRO A 21 0.49 -17.29 -2.82
N ARG A 22 1.55 -17.97 -2.36
CA ARG A 22 2.74 -17.32 -1.78
C ARG A 22 3.30 -16.28 -2.78
N MET A 23 2.71 -15.10 -2.83
CA MET A 23 3.23 -13.99 -3.61
C MET A 23 4.55 -13.64 -2.95
N SER A 24 5.61 -13.54 -3.75
CA SER A 24 6.86 -13.06 -3.21
C SER A 24 6.59 -11.70 -2.60
N TYR A 25 7.17 -11.48 -1.43
CA TYR A 25 7.03 -10.25 -0.69
C TYR A 25 7.22 -9.02 -1.60
N GLU A 26 8.20 -9.10 -2.50
CA GLU A 26 8.55 -8.10 -3.50
C GLU A 26 7.36 -7.69 -4.39
N LYS A 27 6.47 -8.63 -4.76
CA LYS A 27 5.26 -8.31 -5.53
C LYS A 27 4.25 -7.51 -4.72
N ILE A 28 4.10 -7.82 -3.43
CA ILE A 28 3.20 -7.08 -2.53
C ILE A 28 3.73 -5.66 -2.32
N ALA A 29 5.01 -5.51 -1.97
CA ALA A 29 5.62 -4.19 -1.83
C ALA A 29 5.61 -3.39 -3.12
N GLY A 30 5.96 -4.01 -4.26
CA GLY A 30 5.93 -3.34 -5.55
C GLY A 30 4.52 -2.87 -5.93
N GLY A 31 3.49 -3.70 -5.67
CA GLY A 31 2.09 -3.32 -5.88
C GLY A 31 1.65 -2.15 -5.00
N LEU A 32 1.92 -2.23 -3.69
CA LEU A 32 1.60 -1.15 -2.74
C LEU A 32 2.32 0.16 -3.10
N ALA A 33 3.61 0.08 -3.38
CA ALA A 33 4.44 1.18 -3.83
C ALA A 33 3.86 1.88 -5.07
N SER A 34 3.43 1.08 -6.06
CA SER A 34 2.85 1.59 -7.31
C SER A 34 1.53 2.31 -7.04
N GLU A 35 0.63 1.69 -6.27
CA GLU A 35 -0.67 2.28 -5.94
C GLU A 35 -0.52 3.58 -5.14
N MET A 36 0.39 3.62 -4.16
CA MET A 36 0.66 4.82 -3.37
C MET A 36 1.25 5.93 -4.24
N ALA A 37 2.17 5.59 -5.15
CA ALA A 37 2.75 6.55 -6.08
C ALA A 37 1.70 7.18 -7.01
N GLU A 38 0.74 6.39 -7.51
CA GLU A 38 -0.38 6.89 -8.31
C GLU A 38 -1.25 7.85 -7.50
N ARG A 39 -1.59 7.50 -6.25
CA ARG A 39 -2.36 8.36 -5.34
C ARG A 39 -1.65 9.68 -5.04
N ILE A 40 -0.34 9.63 -4.81
CA ILE A 40 0.48 10.83 -4.57
C ILE A 40 0.49 11.72 -5.80
N ARG A 41 0.78 11.17 -6.99
CA ARG A 41 0.80 11.95 -8.25
C ARG A 41 -0.55 12.58 -8.59
N ALA A 42 -1.65 11.96 -8.16
CA ALA A 42 -2.99 12.50 -8.37
C ALA A 42 -3.34 13.66 -7.43
N THR A 43 -2.65 13.78 -6.28
CA THR A 43 -3.04 14.71 -5.20
C THR A 43 -1.98 15.77 -4.91
N GLU A 44 -0.71 15.47 -5.16
CA GLU A 44 0.41 16.35 -4.92
C GLU A 44 0.95 16.91 -6.24
N GLN A 45 1.20 18.22 -6.29
CA GLN A 45 1.87 18.86 -7.43
C GLN A 45 3.39 18.65 -7.43
N ARG A 46 3.92 18.11 -6.33
CA ARG A 46 5.36 17.92 -6.15
C ARG A 46 5.81 16.64 -6.85
N GLU A 47 7.03 16.68 -7.38
CA GLU A 47 7.62 15.54 -8.05
C GLU A 47 7.83 14.39 -7.05
N PHE A 48 7.11 13.29 -7.24
CA PHE A 48 7.29 12.05 -6.48
C PHE A 48 8.19 11.10 -7.26
N CYS A 49 9.45 11.00 -6.82
CA CYS A 49 10.50 10.30 -7.54
C CYS A 49 11.20 9.25 -6.69
N ALA A 50 11.39 8.07 -7.29
CA ALA A 50 12.20 7.00 -6.75
C ALA A 50 13.70 7.40 -6.67
N PRO A 51 14.48 6.77 -5.77
CA PRO A 51 14.08 5.69 -4.88
C PRO A 51 13.25 6.18 -3.70
N PHE A 52 12.39 5.31 -3.21
CA PHE A 52 11.58 5.56 -2.01
C PHE A 52 11.65 4.36 -1.07
N GLU A 53 11.56 4.64 0.23
CA GLU A 53 11.52 3.63 1.28
C GLU A 53 10.07 3.38 1.66
N LEU A 54 9.71 2.11 1.75
CA LEU A 54 8.41 1.61 2.19
C LEU A 54 8.60 0.83 3.49
N VAL A 55 7.94 1.30 4.54
CA VAL A 55 7.87 0.62 5.84
C VAL A 55 6.42 0.23 6.11
N ILE A 56 6.19 -1.00 6.55
CA ILE A 56 4.88 -1.44 7.01
C ILE A 56 4.96 -1.71 8.51
N VAL A 57 4.14 -0.98 9.26
CA VAL A 57 3.94 -1.13 10.69
C VAL A 57 2.65 -1.90 10.90
N GLY A 58 2.74 -3.07 11.52
CA GLY A 58 1.58 -3.89 11.84
C GLY A 58 0.73 -3.27 12.96
N SER A 59 -0.47 -3.81 13.18
CA SER A 59 -1.41 -3.36 14.22
C SER A 59 -0.85 -3.30 15.65
N GLN A 60 0.23 -4.05 15.94
CA GLN A 60 0.91 -4.06 17.23
C GLN A 60 2.02 -3.00 17.35
N GLY A 61 2.20 -2.13 16.35
CA GLY A 61 3.25 -1.12 16.33
C GLY A 61 4.64 -1.62 15.92
N ALA A 62 4.78 -2.91 15.58
CA ALA A 62 6.04 -3.48 15.11
C ALA A 62 6.23 -3.27 13.60
N VAL A 63 7.47 -2.98 13.18
CA VAL A 63 7.84 -3.04 11.75
C VAL A 63 7.78 -4.49 11.29
N VAL A 64 6.84 -4.78 10.41
CA VAL A 64 6.65 -6.12 9.84
C VAL A 64 7.26 -6.22 8.45
N PHE A 65 7.64 -5.09 7.87
CA PHE A 65 8.38 -5.04 6.62
C PHE A 65 9.07 -3.71 6.35
N GLU A 66 10.21 -3.79 5.65
CA GLU A 66 10.97 -2.65 5.15
C GLU A 66 11.66 -2.95 3.80
N CYS A 67 11.48 -2.05 2.82
CA CYS A 67 12.27 -2.05 1.58
C CYS A 67 12.52 -0.67 1.01
N GLU A 68 13.54 -0.61 0.17
CA GLU A 68 13.69 0.43 -0.84
C GLU A 68 13.07 -0.05 -2.17
N VAL A 69 12.39 0.85 -2.87
CA VAL A 69 12.01 0.65 -4.27
C VAL A 69 12.87 1.56 -5.12
N GLY A 70 13.67 0.95 -5.99
CA GLY A 70 14.58 1.65 -6.89
C GLY A 70 13.86 2.41 -8.00
N LYS A 71 14.62 3.21 -8.75
CA LYS A 71 14.14 3.93 -9.94
C LYS A 71 13.60 3.02 -11.04
N ASP A 72 14.10 1.78 -11.08
CA ASP A 72 13.65 0.73 -11.98
C ASP A 72 12.48 -0.09 -11.42
N TRP A 73 11.85 0.39 -10.34
CA TRP A 73 10.79 -0.28 -9.59
C TRP A 73 11.19 -1.64 -9.01
N LYS A 74 12.50 -1.94 -8.97
CA LYS A 74 12.98 -3.13 -8.26
C LYS A 74 12.94 -2.89 -6.77
N VAL A 75 12.33 -3.84 -6.06
CA VAL A 75 12.26 -3.85 -4.61
C VAL A 75 13.55 -4.45 -4.05
N ARG A 76 14.24 -3.68 -3.22
CA ARG A 76 15.42 -4.09 -2.47
C ARG A 76 15.08 -4.13 -0.99
N ARG A 77 15.24 -5.28 -0.37
CA ARG A 77 15.01 -5.45 1.07
C ARG A 77 16.07 -4.70 1.86
N GLN A 78 15.67 -4.03 2.93
CA GLN A 78 16.59 -3.27 3.80
C GLN A 78 16.68 -3.84 5.23
N GLY A 79 15.65 -4.58 5.68
CA GLY A 79 15.58 -5.05 7.07
C GLY A 79 15.38 -6.57 7.25
N PRO A 80 15.49 -7.08 8.50
CA PRO A 80 15.22 -8.47 8.85
C PRO A 80 13.73 -8.83 8.77
N ALA A 81 12.84 -7.83 8.79
CA ALA A 81 11.41 -7.99 8.67
C ALA A 81 11.02 -8.26 7.20
N HIS A 82 10.68 -9.51 6.89
CA HIS A 82 10.50 -9.98 5.51
C HIS A 82 9.16 -10.69 5.28
N MET A 83 8.22 -10.61 6.23
CA MET A 83 6.99 -11.37 6.16
C MET A 83 5.79 -10.55 6.63
N VAL A 84 4.96 -10.16 5.68
CA VAL A 84 3.63 -9.62 5.96
C VAL A 84 2.64 -10.78 6.05
N ARG A 85 1.95 -10.87 7.20
CA ARG A 85 0.92 -11.87 7.48
C ARG A 85 -0.44 -11.20 7.54
N ARG A 86 -1.51 -11.96 7.29
CA ARG A 86 -2.89 -11.47 7.47
C ARG A 86 -3.14 -10.91 8.88
N SER A 87 -2.48 -11.46 9.90
CA SER A 87 -2.57 -10.99 11.30
C SER A 87 -1.93 -9.63 11.55
N HIS A 88 -1.10 -9.14 10.63
CA HIS A 88 -0.48 -7.81 10.77
C HIS A 88 -1.44 -6.68 10.39
N PHE A 89 -2.58 -7.01 9.76
CA PHE A 89 -3.58 -6.03 9.33
C PHE A 89 -4.70 -5.86 10.37
N PRO A 90 -5.26 -4.65 10.56
CA PRO A 90 -4.94 -3.42 9.81
C PRO A 90 -3.51 -2.94 10.07
N ALA A 91 -2.88 -2.37 9.04
CA ALA A 91 -1.48 -1.95 9.09
C ALA A 91 -1.34 -0.53 8.58
N THR A 92 -0.28 0.16 9.03
CA THR A 92 0.09 1.47 8.51
C THR A 92 1.30 1.31 7.60
N ALA A 93 1.19 1.79 6.36
CA ALA A 93 2.33 1.90 5.46
C ALA A 93 2.84 3.34 5.43
N LEU A 94 4.14 3.48 5.56
CA LEU A 94 4.87 4.73 5.46
C LEU A 94 5.69 4.70 4.18
N LEU A 95 5.54 5.74 3.36
CA LEU A 95 6.28 5.93 2.14
C LEU A 95 7.05 7.23 2.23
N THR A 96 8.37 7.15 2.18
CA THR A 96 9.23 8.32 2.13
C THR A 96 10.07 8.30 0.87
N ASP A 97 10.12 9.44 0.19
CA ASP A 97 11.12 9.70 -0.83
C ASP A 97 12.28 10.50 -0.20
N ARG A 98 13.26 10.88 -1.01
CA ARG A 98 14.37 11.75 -0.57
C ARG A 98 13.96 13.19 -0.25
N SER A 99 12.66 13.52 -0.24
CA SER A 99 12.16 14.89 -0.07
C SER A 99 11.81 15.27 1.38
N LEU A 100 12.21 14.44 2.37
CA LEU A 100 11.89 14.56 3.81
C LEU A 100 10.38 14.48 4.13
N VAL A 101 9.54 14.17 3.13
CA VAL A 101 8.09 14.05 3.30
C VAL A 101 7.72 12.57 3.43
N THR A 102 7.13 12.22 4.57
CA THR A 102 6.54 10.90 4.80
C THR A 102 5.05 10.91 4.51
N ARG A 103 4.61 10.08 3.55
CA ARG A 103 3.19 9.82 3.31
C ARG A 103 2.76 8.57 4.07
N THR A 104 1.57 8.62 4.63
CA THR A 104 1.01 7.56 5.47
C THR A 104 -0.25 7.00 4.82
N PHE A 105 -0.33 5.68 4.71
CA PHE A 105 -1.48 4.97 4.15
C PHE A 105 -1.98 3.93 5.14
N GLN A 106 -3.29 3.87 5.34
CA GLN A 106 -3.93 2.79 6.08
C GLN A 106 -4.18 1.62 5.14
N ILE A 107 -3.72 0.43 5.53
CA ILE A 107 -4.01 -0.83 4.84
C ILE A 107 -5.02 -1.59 5.68
N GLU A 108 -6.25 -1.57 5.21
CA GLU A 108 -7.35 -2.26 5.85
C GLU A 108 -7.29 -3.77 5.64
N ARG A 109 -7.90 -4.49 6.58
CA ARG A 109 -8.09 -5.93 6.42
C ARG A 109 -9.21 -6.15 5.40
N ALA A 110 -8.96 -6.99 4.38
CA ALA A 110 -10.02 -7.39 3.47
C ALA A 110 -11.15 -8.07 4.27
N THR A 111 -12.35 -7.48 4.24
CA THR A 111 -13.56 -8.10 4.79
C THR A 111 -14.00 -9.22 3.84
N CYS A 112 -14.14 -10.43 4.37
CA CYS A 112 -14.64 -11.59 3.64
C CYS A 112 -16.11 -11.42 3.23
#